data_AF-A6WZ24-F1
#
_entry.id   AF-A6WZ24-F1
#
_cell.length_a   1.000
_cell.length_b   1.000
_cell.length_c   1.000
_cell.angle_alpha   90.00
_cell.angle_beta   90.00
_cell.angle_gamma   90.00
#
_symmetry.space_group_name_H-M   'P 1'
#
loop_
_entity.id
_entity.type
_entity.pdbx_description
1 polymer ?
#
loop_
_entity_poly.entity_id
_entity_poly.type
_entity_poly.pdbx_seq_one_letter_code
_entity_poly.pdbx_strand_id
1 'polypeptide(L)' 'MSEAIHPAPAEFTEEQIAQDHILRYFHYAHLPEVLRNRSKPFCDLAHQIVETTPRNPERTVALRKLLEAKDAAVRAGLS' A
#
# COMPACT_ATOMS: atom_id res chain seq x y z
N MET A 1 -4.52 3.21 21.99
CA MET A 1 -3.63 4.22 21.39
C MET A 1 -3.78 4.09 19.89
N SER A 2 -4.50 5.00 19.23
CA SER A 2 -4.69 4.92 17.78
C SER A 2 -3.35 5.22 17.10
N GLU A 3 -2.66 4.19 16.60
CA GLU A 3 -1.57 4.34 15.62
C GLU A 3 -2.17 4.80 14.28
N ALA A 4 -2.62 6.06 14.28
CA ALA A 4 -2.97 6.75 13.05
C ALA A 4 -1.67 6.98 12.28
N ILE A 5 -1.62 6.47 11.06
CA ILE A 5 -0.52 6.73 10.13
C ILE A 5 -0.51 8.25 9.88
N HIS A 6 0.63 8.92 10.09
CA HIS A 6 0.81 10.35 9.87
C HIS A 6 1.88 10.61 8.78
N PRO A 7 1.59 11.40 7.74
CA PRO A 7 0.27 11.99 7.44
C PRO A 7 -0.79 10.93 7.15
N ALA A 8 -2.06 11.31 7.23
CA ALA A 8 -3.16 10.38 6.96
C ALA A 8 -3.02 9.79 5.54
N PRO A 9 -3.33 8.50 5.33
CA PRO A 9 -3.41 7.92 4.00
C PRO A 9 -4.39 8.71 3.15
N ALA A 10 -3.92 9.22 2.03
CA ALA A 10 -4.74 9.97 1.07
C ALA A 10 -4.88 9.22 -0.26
N GLU A 11 -4.18 8.09 -0.39
CA GLU A 11 -4.12 7.30 -1.61
C GLU A 11 -5.46 6.57 -1.84
N PHE A 12 -6.06 5.98 -0.81
CA PHE A 12 -7.30 5.19 -0.93
C PHE A 12 -8.47 5.83 -0.18
N THR A 13 -9.69 5.63 -0.68
CA THR A 13 -10.91 6.08 0.01
C THR A 13 -11.19 5.24 1.26
N GLU A 14 -11.98 5.78 2.19
CA GLU A 14 -12.39 5.05 3.40
C GLU A 14 -13.14 3.76 3.06
N GLU A 15 -13.97 3.78 2.02
CA GLU A 15 -14.70 2.60 1.52
C GLU A 15 -13.74 1.53 0.98
N GLN A 16 -12.72 1.92 0.20
CA GLN A 16 -11.70 0.99 -0.29
C GLN A 16 -10.93 0.36 0.88
N ILE A 17 -10.54 1.16 1.87
CA ILE A 17 -9.84 0.68 3.07
C ILE A 17 -10.75 -0.22 3.93
N ALA A 18 -12.05 0.04 4.00
CA ALA A 18 -13.00 -0.82 4.70
C ALA A 18 -13.15 -2.18 4.00
N GLN A 19 -13.11 -2.20 2.67
CA GLN A 19 -13.22 -3.43 1.88
C GLN A 19 -11.93 -4.26 1.88
N ASP A 20 -10.77 -3.60 1.80
CA ASP A 20 -9.44 -4.20 1.83
C ASP A 20 -8.53 -3.44 2.81
N HIS A 21 -8.62 -3.79 4.10
CA HIS A 21 -7.87 -3.12 5.17
C HIS A 21 -6.34 -3.03 4.96
N ILE A 22 -5.77 -3.89 4.13
CA ILE A 22 -4.33 -3.88 3.81
C ILE A 22 -3.90 -2.61 3.05
N LEU A 23 -4.82 -1.92 2.37
CA LEU A 23 -4.51 -0.73 1.56
C LEU A 23 -3.88 0.41 2.38
N ARG A 24 -4.20 0.51 3.68
CA ARG A 24 -3.57 1.51 4.58
C ARG A 24 -2.04 1.39 4.64
N TYR A 25 -1.49 0.20 4.41
CA TYR A 25 -0.06 -0.04 4.46
C TYR A 25 0.66 0.31 3.16
N PHE A 26 -0.07 0.65 2.09
CA PHE A 26 0.53 1.19 0.87
C PHE A 26 0.79 2.68 0.93
N HIS A 27 0.31 3.38 1.96
CA HIS A 27 0.66 4.77 2.22
C HIS A 27 2.18 4.94 2.32
N TYR A 28 2.72 5.93 1.62
CA TYR A 28 4.17 6.14 1.52
C TYR A 28 4.61 7.57 1.84
N ALA A 29 3.68 8.52 2.02
CA ALA A 29 4.06 9.92 2.21
C ALA A 29 4.90 10.19 3.48
N HIS A 30 4.80 9.30 4.48
CA HIS A 30 5.63 9.32 5.69
C HIS A 30 7.11 8.95 5.47
N LEU A 31 7.46 8.36 4.31
CA LEU A 31 8.83 7.95 4.02
C LEU A 31 9.71 9.14 3.56
N PRO A 32 11.03 9.10 3.80
CA PRO A 32 11.99 9.97 3.12
C PRO A 32 11.85 9.90 1.59
N GLU A 33 12.13 11.00 0.89
CA GLU A 33 11.95 11.11 -0.57
C GLU A 33 12.58 9.96 -1.37
N VAL A 34 13.82 9.58 -1.02
CA VAL A 34 14.55 8.47 -1.65
C VAL A 34 13.80 7.14 -1.55
N LEU A 35 13.09 6.90 -0.44
CA LEU A 35 12.31 5.69 -0.22
C LEU A 35 10.88 5.78 -0.78
N ARG A 36 10.30 6.99 -0.85
CA ARG A 36 9.00 7.22 -1.51
C ARG A 36 9.01 6.77 -2.96
N ASN A 37 10.07 7.11 -3.70
CA ASN A 37 10.22 6.71 -5.10
C ASN A 37 10.25 5.18 -5.29
N ARG A 38 10.69 4.43 -4.28
CA ARG A 38 10.65 2.96 -4.29
C ARG A 38 9.29 2.40 -3.91
N SER A 39 8.58 3.07 -3.00
CA SER A 39 7.28 2.61 -2.50
C SER A 39 6.12 2.94 -3.44
N LYS A 40 6.16 4.11 -4.09
CA LYS A 40 5.08 4.63 -4.95
C LYS A 40 4.59 3.63 -6.03
N PRO A 41 5.46 2.95 -6.80
CA PRO A 41 5.00 2.01 -7.82
C PRO A 41 4.12 0.88 -7.27
N PHE A 42 4.35 0.45 -6.03
CA PHE A 42 3.54 -0.58 -5.38
C PHE A 42 2.18 -0.04 -4.95
N CYS A 43 2.12 1.22 -4.50
CA CYS A 43 0.83 1.87 -4.21
C CYS A 43 0.00 2.04 -5.48
N ASP A 44 0.61 2.47 -6.58
CA ASP A 44 -0.06 2.62 -7.87
C ASP A 44 -0.58 1.27 -8.39
N LEU A 45 0.20 0.19 -8.23
CA LEU A 45 -0.25 -1.15 -8.60
C LEU A 45 -1.37 -1.68 -7.66
N ALA A 46 -1.35 -1.33 -6.38
CA ALA A 46 -2.44 -1.67 -5.45
C ALA A 46 -3.75 -0.99 -5.88
N HIS A 47 -3.70 0.26 -6.34
CA HIS A 47 -4.84 0.94 -6.96
C HIS A 47 -5.39 0.16 -8.15
N GLN A 48 -4.52 -0.17 -9.09
CA GLN A 48 -4.92 -0.90 -10.29
C GLN A 48 -5.57 -2.24 -9.93
N ILE A 49 -5.02 -2.99 -8.97
CA ILE A 49 -5.60 -4.26 -8.52
C ILE A 49 -7.02 -4.06 -7.98
N VAL A 50 -7.25 -3.05 -7.15
CA VAL A 50 -8.58 -2.76 -6.56
C VAL A 50 -9.58 -2.35 -7.64
N GLU A 51 -9.17 -1.54 -8.61
CA GLU A 51 -10.04 -1.03 -9.67
C GLU A 51 -10.37 -2.09 -10.73
N THR A 52 -9.43 -2.97 -11.07
CA THR A 52 -9.60 -3.90 -12.19
C THR A 52 -9.91 -5.33 -11.76
N THR A 53 -9.84 -5.65 -10.47
CA THR A 53 -10.02 -7.02 -9.96
C THR A 53 -11.20 -7.10 -8.99
N PRO A 54 -12.15 -8.04 -9.20
CA PRO A 54 -13.27 -8.21 -8.29
C PRO A 54 -12.80 -8.62 -6.89
N ARG A 55 -13.62 -8.29 -5.88
CA ARG A 55 -13.34 -8.67 -4.49
C ARG A 55 -13.50 -10.17 -4.31
N ASN A 56 -12.37 -10.88 -4.27
CA ASN A 56 -12.31 -12.32 -4.08
C ASN A 56 -11.03 -12.70 -3.28
N PRO A 57 -10.87 -13.98 -2.90
CA PRO A 57 -9.69 -14.41 -2.15
C PRO A 57 -8.35 -14.13 -2.87
N GLU A 58 -8.32 -14.23 -4.21
CA GLU A 58 -7.11 -14.00 -5.00
C GLU A 58 -6.68 -12.54 -4.99
N ARG A 59 -7.62 -11.58 -5.00
CA ARG A 59 -7.30 -10.16 -4.81
C ARG A 59 -6.61 -9.93 -3.46
N THR A 60 -7.13 -10.56 -2.41
CA THR A 60 -6.52 -10.49 -1.06
C THR A 60 -5.11 -11.11 -1.04
N VAL A 61 -4.87 -12.18 -1.80
CA VAL A 61 -3.53 -12.78 -1.94
C VAL A 61 -2.61 -11.84 -2.72
N ALA A 62 -3.08 -11.27 -3.83
CA ALA A 62 -2.32 -10.35 -4.66
C ALA A 62 -1.85 -9.11 -3.87
N LEU A 63 -2.75 -8.48 -3.12
CA LEU A 63 -2.42 -7.32 -2.28
C LEU A 63 -1.42 -7.66 -1.17
N ARG A 64 -1.50 -8.84 -0.55
CA ARG A 64 -0.52 -9.28 0.46
C ARG A 64 0.86 -9.48 -0.14
N LYS A 65 0.95 -10.19 -1.27
CA LYS A 65 2.22 -10.39 -1.99
C LYS A 65 2.83 -9.07 -2.44
N LEU A 66 1.99 -8.14 -2.88
CA LEU A 66 2.44 -6.82 -3.30
C LEU A 66 2.99 -6.01 -2.11
N LEU A 67 2.36 -6.08 -0.94
CA LEU A 67 2.84 -5.42 0.27
C LEU A 67 4.21 -5.98 0.71
N GLU A 68 4.36 -7.31 0.72
CA GLU A 68 5.63 -7.98 1.02
C GLU A 68 6.75 -7.54 0.06
N ALA A 69 6.44 -7.44 -1.23
CA ALA A 69 7.39 -6.97 -2.25
C ALA A 69 7.77 -5.48 -2.05
N LYS A 70 6.78 -4.64 -1.72
CA LYS A 70 7.00 -3.21 -1.39
C LYS A 70 7.94 -3.08 -0.20
N ASP A 71 7.67 -3.79 0.89
CA ASP A 71 8.48 -3.72 2.11
C ASP A 71 9.92 -4.22 1.86
N ALA A 72 10.09 -5.27 1.05
CA ALA A 72 11.41 -5.74 0.63
C ALA A 72 12.16 -4.68 -0.19
N ALA A 73 11.51 -4.04 -1.15
CA ALA A 73 12.11 -2.99 -1.99
C ALA A 73 12.47 -1.73 -1.19
N VAL A 74 11.63 -1.31 -0.24
CA VAL A 74 11.91 -0.19 0.66
C VAL A 74 13.08 -0.52 1.57
N ARG A 75 13.10 -1.71 2.19
CA ARG A 75 14.21 -2.16 3.04
C ARG A 75 15.53 -2.28 2.29
N ALA A 76 15.50 -2.72 1.03
CA ALA A 76 16.68 -2.73 0.17
C ALA A 76 17.20 -1.32 -0.18
N GLY A 77 16.38 -0.27 0.00
CA GLY A 77 16.80 1.12 -0.17
C GLY A 77 17.43 1.75 1.06
N LEU A 78 17.53 1.01 2.18
CA LEU A 78 18.18 1.47 3.41
C LEU A 78 19.70 1.22 3.43
N SER A 79 20.22 0.52 2.42
CA SER A 79 21.64 0.19 2.27
C SER A 79 22.46 1.34 1.73
#